data_AF-A0A286NTR9-F1
#
_entry.id   AF-A0A286NTR9-F1
#
_cell.length_a   1.000
_cell.length_b   1.000
_cell.length_c   1.000
_cell.angle_alpha   90.00
_cell.angle_beta   90.00
_cell.angle_gamma   90.00
#
_symmetry.space_group_name_H-M   'P 1'
#
loop_
_entity.id
_entity.type
_entity.pdbx_description
1 polymer ?
#
loop_
_entity_poly.entity_id
_entity_poly.type
_entity_poly.pdbx_seq_one_letter_code
_entity_poly.pdbx_strand_id
1 'polypeptide(L)'
;MKQIFFLLFSIFIFEVKAQQSGNTMSLLFMGDVMGHSPQIDGAYNPETKTYDYQPVFEKVKHFFQKVDFAIANLEVTLAGKPYKGYPQFSSPDALAVACKESGIDVFVTANNHSCDRGKEGIIRTLNVLDSLEIAHTGTFRNQEDFGKNNLLILSKNGISVGILNYTYGTNGLPIPEPTIVNLIDLERIKLDVEKAKEQNLDKLIVVIHWGVEYQQKQNKKQEDITNFLFENGVDVIIGGHPHVLQPMYYTPMTSLHNERLVVYSLGNFISNQRKSPCDGGAMFEITFFKDGQTTQIIDKGYHLVWVNKTQKINSKHHLFEILPCKEYEKDNFKDLDKKTIDSMNIFIENSRNLFKNNILVKEK
;
A
#
# COMPACT_ATOMS: atom_id res chain seq x y z
N MET A 1 -44.47 -57.03 31.36
CA MET A 1 -43.24 -56.22 31.28
C MET A 1 -43.00 -55.87 29.82
N LYS A 2 -43.26 -54.62 29.41
CA LYS A 2 -42.97 -54.11 28.06
C LYS A 2 -41.73 -53.22 28.15
N GLN A 3 -40.63 -53.63 27.52
CA GLN A 3 -39.41 -52.83 27.44
C GLN A 3 -39.60 -51.72 26.40
N ILE A 4 -39.37 -50.47 26.81
CA ILE A 4 -39.34 -49.29 25.95
C ILE A 4 -37.88 -49.07 25.56
N PHE A 5 -37.58 -49.15 24.26
CA PHE A 5 -36.27 -48.79 23.71
C PHE A 5 -36.23 -47.27 23.49
N PHE A 6 -35.32 -46.57 24.18
CA PHE A 6 -34.99 -45.18 23.87
C PHE A 6 -33.96 -45.17 22.74
N LEU A 7 -34.35 -44.68 21.56
CA LEU A 7 -33.42 -44.32 20.50
C LEU A 7 -32.86 -42.92 20.80
N LEU A 8 -31.59 -42.84 21.17
CA LEU A 8 -30.83 -41.60 21.25
C LEU A 8 -30.48 -41.16 19.82
N PHE A 9 -31.11 -40.09 19.34
CA PHE A 9 -30.67 -39.39 18.14
C PHE A 9 -29.47 -38.51 18.49
N SER A 10 -28.28 -38.95 18.12
CA SER A 10 -27.08 -38.13 18.10
C SER A 10 -27.16 -37.14 16.92
N ILE A 11 -27.48 -35.89 17.22
CA ILE A 11 -27.37 -34.79 16.26
C ILE A 11 -25.88 -34.50 16.09
N PHE A 12 -25.28 -35.04 15.01
CA PHE A 12 -23.98 -34.58 14.54
C PHE A 12 -24.16 -33.19 13.95
N ILE A 13 -23.76 -32.16 14.69
CA ILE A 13 -23.54 -30.82 14.13
C ILE A 13 -22.27 -30.93 13.27
N PHE A 14 -22.47 -31.15 11.97
CA PHE A 14 -21.41 -30.86 11.02
C PHE A 14 -21.22 -29.35 11.00
N GLU A 15 -20.09 -28.86 11.53
CA GLU A 15 -19.58 -27.54 11.14
C GLU A 15 -19.35 -27.59 9.64
N VAL A 16 -20.25 -26.95 8.89
CA VAL A 16 -20.09 -26.71 7.46
C VAL A 16 -18.98 -25.66 7.30
N LYS A 17 -17.71 -26.10 7.32
CA LYS A 17 -16.59 -25.35 6.72
C LYS A 17 -16.56 -25.58 5.21
N ALA A 18 -17.72 -25.41 4.56
CA ALA A 18 -17.82 -25.43 3.12
C ALA A 18 -18.30 -24.05 2.64
N GLN A 19 -17.40 -23.37 1.92
CA GLN A 19 -17.68 -22.31 0.95
C GLN A 19 -17.89 -20.87 1.47
N GLN A 20 -16.88 -20.32 2.17
CA GLN A 20 -16.76 -18.86 2.39
C GLN A 20 -15.92 -18.13 1.32
N SER A 21 -15.33 -18.83 0.33
CA SER A 21 -14.44 -18.20 -0.66
C SER A 21 -15.16 -17.42 -1.76
N GLY A 22 -16.50 -17.52 -1.87
CA GLY A 22 -17.26 -16.94 -2.97
C GLY A 22 -17.64 -15.47 -2.82
N ASN A 23 -17.49 -14.88 -1.63
CA ASN A 23 -17.99 -13.55 -1.28
C ASN A 23 -16.97 -12.72 -0.49
N THR A 24 -15.66 -12.98 -0.65
CA THR A 24 -14.61 -12.22 0.03
C THR A 24 -13.69 -11.54 -0.98
N MET A 25 -13.16 -10.39 -0.59
CA MET A 25 -12.13 -9.67 -1.33
C MET A 25 -11.08 -9.15 -0.35
N SER A 26 -9.83 -9.55 -0.56
CA SER A 26 -8.69 -9.21 0.28
C SER A 26 -7.75 -8.25 -0.45
N LEU A 27 -7.36 -7.18 0.24
CA LEU A 27 -6.44 -6.17 -0.27
C LEU A 27 -5.24 -6.05 0.67
N LEU A 28 -4.05 -5.87 0.09
CA LEU A 28 -2.84 -5.53 0.83
C LEU A 28 -2.31 -4.19 0.33
N PHE A 29 -2.17 -3.23 1.23
CA PHE A 29 -1.60 -1.92 0.94
C PHE A 29 -0.16 -1.83 1.44
N MET A 30 0.74 -1.33 0.61
CA MET A 30 2.10 -1.02 0.98
C MET A 30 2.37 0.48 0.86
N GLY A 31 3.31 0.96 1.67
CA GLY A 31 3.78 2.34 1.63
C GLY A 31 4.69 2.63 0.44
N ASP A 32 5.63 3.55 0.65
CA ASP A 32 6.36 4.21 -0.43
C ASP A 32 7.38 3.26 -1.10
N VAL A 33 7.22 3.06 -2.42
CA VAL A 33 8.21 2.39 -3.27
C VAL A 33 9.15 3.43 -3.85
N MET A 34 10.34 3.56 -3.26
CA MET A 34 11.35 4.55 -3.63
C MET A 34 12.60 3.93 -4.26
N GLY A 35 13.27 4.70 -5.12
CA GLY A 35 14.48 4.30 -5.84
C GLY A 35 15.64 5.27 -5.66
N HIS A 36 16.22 5.35 -4.45
CA HIS A 36 17.42 6.17 -4.20
C HIS A 36 18.64 5.64 -4.97
N SER A 37 19.64 6.50 -5.22
CA SER A 37 20.82 6.13 -6.02
C SER A 37 21.51 4.84 -5.53
N PRO A 38 21.70 4.59 -4.21
CA PRO A 38 22.28 3.32 -3.76
C PRO A 38 21.46 2.08 -4.10
N GLN A 39 20.13 2.21 -4.22
CA GLN A 39 19.24 1.11 -4.63
C GLN A 39 19.34 0.87 -6.14
N ILE A 40 19.40 1.95 -6.94
CA ILE A 40 19.62 1.87 -8.40
C ILE A 40 20.98 1.23 -8.70
N ASP A 41 22.03 1.72 -8.06
CA ASP A 41 23.39 1.19 -8.19
C ASP A 41 23.48 -0.26 -7.69
N GLY A 42 22.73 -0.58 -6.63
CA GLY A 42 22.60 -1.92 -6.07
C GLY A 42 21.95 -2.91 -7.03
N ALA A 43 20.91 -2.49 -7.75
CA ALA A 43 20.20 -3.34 -8.70
C ALA A 43 20.97 -3.55 -10.01
N TYR A 44 21.92 -2.70 -10.37
CA TYR A 44 22.65 -2.83 -11.64
C TYR A 44 23.59 -4.04 -11.65
N ASN A 45 23.43 -4.91 -12.65
CA ASN A 45 24.35 -5.99 -12.95
C ASN A 45 25.30 -5.56 -14.10
N PRO A 46 26.62 -5.40 -13.84
CA PRO A 46 27.58 -4.93 -14.84
C PRO A 46 27.87 -5.95 -15.95
N GLU A 47 27.67 -7.25 -15.70
CA GLU A 47 27.93 -8.32 -16.67
C GLU A 47 26.84 -8.36 -17.74
N THR A 48 25.58 -8.32 -17.32
CA THR A 48 24.41 -8.33 -18.21
C THR A 48 24.02 -6.93 -18.70
N LYS A 49 24.51 -5.88 -18.05
CA LYS A 49 24.14 -4.47 -18.25
C LYS A 49 22.64 -4.22 -18.05
N THR A 50 22.01 -4.99 -17.17
CA THR A 50 20.59 -4.88 -16.80
C THR A 50 20.44 -4.50 -15.33
N TYR A 51 19.22 -4.16 -14.92
CA TYR A 51 18.85 -3.93 -13.53
C TYR A 51 18.03 -5.11 -13.02
N ASP A 52 18.31 -5.57 -11.81
CA ASP A 52 17.60 -6.65 -11.15
C ASP A 52 17.16 -6.20 -9.74
N TYR A 53 15.84 -6.15 -9.57
CA TYR A 53 15.19 -5.81 -8.30
C TYR A 53 14.46 -7.01 -7.68
N GLN A 54 14.49 -8.21 -8.30
CA GLN A 54 13.82 -9.40 -7.78
C GLN A 54 14.19 -9.72 -6.33
N PRO A 55 15.48 -9.70 -5.93
CA PRO A 55 15.87 -10.00 -4.55
C PRO A 55 15.24 -9.07 -3.50
N VAL A 56 14.83 -7.85 -3.88
CA VAL A 56 14.23 -6.87 -2.96
C VAL A 56 12.95 -7.39 -2.32
N PHE A 57 12.14 -8.09 -3.12
CA PHE A 57 10.78 -8.50 -2.74
C PHE A 57 10.67 -9.98 -2.40
N GLU A 58 11.74 -10.76 -2.59
CA GLU A 58 11.74 -12.22 -2.46
C GLU A 58 11.21 -12.70 -1.10
N LYS A 59 11.53 -11.98 -0.02
CA LYS A 59 11.15 -12.33 1.36
C LYS A 59 9.72 -11.92 1.74
N VAL A 60 9.02 -11.17 0.88
CA VAL A 60 7.66 -10.69 1.16
C VAL A 60 6.64 -11.04 0.07
N LYS A 61 7.06 -11.57 -1.08
CA LYS A 61 6.16 -11.90 -2.19
C LYS A 61 5.03 -12.87 -1.82
N HIS A 62 5.25 -13.74 -0.81
CA HIS A 62 4.23 -14.67 -0.33
C HIS A 62 3.06 -13.98 0.40
N PHE A 63 3.20 -12.73 0.84
CA PHE A 63 2.08 -11.93 1.32
C PHE A 63 1.21 -11.46 0.15
N PHE A 64 1.83 -11.05 -0.97
CA PHE A 64 1.11 -10.55 -2.15
C PHE A 64 0.29 -11.67 -2.80
N GLN A 65 0.89 -12.85 -2.93
CA GLN A 65 0.26 -14.03 -3.53
C GLN A 65 -0.95 -14.58 -2.74
N LYS A 66 -1.15 -14.13 -1.49
CA LYS A 66 -2.26 -14.57 -0.64
C LYS A 66 -3.48 -13.66 -0.70
N VAL A 67 -3.34 -12.46 -1.24
CA VAL A 67 -4.44 -11.49 -1.36
C VAL A 67 -4.95 -11.42 -2.79
N ASP A 68 -6.16 -10.85 -2.96
CA ASP A 68 -6.74 -10.69 -4.30
C ASP A 68 -6.11 -9.51 -5.05
N PHE A 69 -5.72 -8.45 -4.35
CA PHE A 69 -4.98 -7.32 -4.92
C PHE A 69 -3.96 -6.74 -3.94
N ALA A 70 -2.71 -6.60 -4.38
CA ALA A 70 -1.68 -5.83 -3.69
C ALA A 70 -1.48 -4.45 -4.33
N ILE A 71 -1.50 -3.39 -3.51
CA ILE A 71 -1.51 -1.98 -3.93
C ILE A 71 -0.34 -1.23 -3.26
N ALA A 72 0.45 -0.51 -4.04
CA ALA A 72 1.56 0.31 -3.53
C ALA A 72 1.52 1.76 -4.00
N ASN A 73 2.18 2.67 -3.25
CA ASN A 73 2.50 4.01 -3.73
C ASN A 73 3.80 3.97 -4.54
N LEU A 74 3.73 4.26 -5.85
CA LEU A 74 4.92 4.39 -6.70
C LEU A 74 5.48 5.80 -6.60
N GLU A 75 6.39 6.02 -5.66
CA GLU A 75 6.96 7.34 -5.35
C GLU A 75 8.27 7.60 -6.10
N VAL A 76 8.25 7.24 -7.38
CA VAL A 76 9.30 7.49 -8.36
C VAL A 76 8.67 7.67 -9.73
N THR A 77 9.40 8.31 -10.64
CA THR A 77 9.05 8.23 -12.05
C THR A 77 9.80 7.08 -12.73
N LEU A 78 9.20 6.48 -13.74
CA LEU A 78 9.86 5.57 -14.69
C LEU A 78 10.14 6.34 -15.98
N ALA A 79 10.91 7.42 -15.89
CA ALA A 79 11.14 8.34 -17.01
C ALA A 79 12.26 7.89 -17.96
N GLY A 80 12.91 6.77 -17.68
CA GLY A 80 14.06 6.28 -18.45
C GLY A 80 15.38 6.95 -18.05
N LYS A 81 16.43 6.73 -18.87
CA LYS A 81 17.77 7.26 -18.58
C LYS A 81 17.82 8.79 -18.75
N PRO A 82 18.67 9.50 -17.98
CA PRO A 82 19.54 8.97 -16.92
C PRO A 82 18.74 8.63 -15.66
N TYR A 83 18.95 7.42 -15.15
CA TYR A 83 18.39 7.02 -13.86
C TYR A 83 19.04 7.83 -12.75
N LYS A 84 18.22 8.28 -11.80
CA LYS A 84 18.68 9.12 -10.69
C LYS A 84 17.80 8.85 -9.48
N GLY A 85 18.41 8.81 -8.30
CA GLY A 85 17.66 8.93 -7.06
C GLY A 85 17.29 10.39 -6.76
N TYR A 86 17.05 10.64 -5.48
CA TYR A 86 16.79 11.97 -4.90
C TYR A 86 17.74 13.07 -5.40
N PRO A 87 17.27 14.32 -5.60
CA PRO A 87 15.93 14.86 -5.28
C PRO A 87 14.86 14.68 -6.36
N GLN A 88 15.25 14.26 -7.57
CA GLN A 88 14.33 14.08 -8.68
C GLN A 88 14.52 12.70 -9.30
N PHE A 89 13.63 11.78 -8.93
CA PHE A 89 13.73 10.37 -9.24
C PHE A 89 13.52 10.11 -10.74
N SER A 90 14.25 9.13 -11.24
CA SER A 90 13.92 8.36 -12.44
C SER A 90 14.48 6.96 -12.22
N SER A 91 13.61 5.99 -11.96
CA SER A 91 13.98 4.61 -11.68
C SER A 91 14.01 3.77 -12.95
N PRO A 92 14.84 2.70 -13.00
CA PRO A 92 14.75 1.70 -14.04
C PRO A 92 13.38 1.01 -14.06
N ASP A 93 12.85 0.75 -15.25
CA ASP A 93 11.60 0.00 -15.46
C ASP A 93 11.61 -1.37 -14.76
N ALA A 94 12.81 -1.96 -14.60
CA ALA A 94 13.04 -3.21 -13.86
C ALA A 94 12.51 -3.19 -12.41
N LEU A 95 12.37 -2.01 -11.79
CA LEU A 95 11.73 -1.88 -10.48
C LEU A 95 10.25 -2.29 -10.56
N ALA A 96 9.50 -1.72 -11.53
CA ALA A 96 8.09 -2.04 -11.73
C ALA A 96 7.89 -3.48 -12.22
N VAL A 97 8.81 -3.99 -13.05
CA VAL A 97 8.83 -5.41 -13.44
C VAL A 97 8.94 -6.31 -12.21
N ALA A 98 9.91 -6.05 -11.33
CA ALA A 98 10.09 -6.86 -10.13
C ALA A 98 8.89 -6.77 -9.17
N CYS A 99 8.27 -5.59 -9.05
CA CYS A 99 7.01 -5.43 -8.32
C CYS A 99 5.90 -6.31 -8.89
N LYS A 100 5.66 -6.26 -10.20
CA LYS A 100 4.62 -7.06 -10.88
C LYS A 100 4.87 -8.55 -10.74
N GLU A 101 6.09 -8.99 -11.03
CA GLU A 101 6.49 -10.41 -10.94
C GLU A 101 6.42 -10.95 -9.50
N SER A 102 6.57 -10.08 -8.49
CA SER A 102 6.38 -10.46 -7.09
C SER A 102 4.90 -10.58 -6.70
N GLY A 103 3.98 -9.95 -7.45
CA GLY A 103 2.54 -9.99 -7.20
C GLY A 103 1.93 -8.63 -6.82
N ILE A 104 2.57 -7.50 -7.10
CA ILE A 104 1.94 -6.18 -6.96
C ILE A 104 1.04 -5.93 -8.18
N ASP A 105 -0.25 -5.69 -7.92
CA ASP A 105 -1.27 -5.57 -8.95
C ASP A 105 -1.58 -4.12 -9.33
N VAL A 106 -1.44 -3.20 -8.37
CA VAL A 106 -1.87 -1.81 -8.50
C VAL A 106 -0.80 -0.84 -8.00
N PHE A 107 -0.59 0.25 -8.74
CA PHE A 107 0.12 1.42 -8.25
C PHE A 107 -0.78 2.65 -8.18
N VAL A 108 -0.69 3.37 -7.06
CA VAL A 108 -1.14 4.76 -7.00
C VAL A 108 0.05 5.69 -7.30
N THR A 109 -0.19 6.77 -8.03
CA THR A 109 0.89 7.57 -8.66
C THR A 109 0.85 9.05 -8.32
N ALA A 110 -0.19 9.56 -7.66
CA ALA A 110 -0.24 10.91 -7.11
C ALA A 110 0.57 10.95 -5.81
N ASN A 111 1.74 11.57 -5.89
CA ASN A 111 2.62 11.86 -4.76
C ASN A 111 3.46 13.11 -5.10
N ASN A 112 4.30 13.54 -4.18
CA ASN A 112 5.14 14.72 -4.38
C ASN A 112 6.22 14.56 -5.45
N HIS A 113 6.53 13.33 -5.87
CA HIS A 113 7.53 13.00 -6.89
C HIS A 113 6.95 12.73 -8.29
N SER A 114 5.62 12.81 -8.47
CA SER A 114 4.96 12.59 -9.76
C SER A 114 5.51 13.47 -10.90
N CYS A 115 5.95 14.69 -10.58
CA CYS A 115 6.43 15.67 -11.56
C CYS A 115 7.97 15.74 -11.71
N ASP A 116 8.73 14.86 -11.07
CA ASP A 116 10.20 14.93 -11.02
C ASP A 116 10.87 15.01 -12.40
N ARG A 117 10.19 14.45 -13.42
CA ARG A 117 10.66 14.40 -14.81
C ARG A 117 9.70 15.08 -15.78
N GLY A 118 8.85 15.96 -15.25
CA GLY A 118 7.87 16.73 -16.02
C GLY A 118 6.92 15.84 -16.83
N LYS A 119 6.41 16.42 -17.93
CA LYS A 119 5.37 15.81 -18.77
C LYS A 119 5.77 14.45 -19.31
N GLU A 120 6.96 14.36 -19.90
CA GLU A 120 7.47 13.11 -20.47
C GLU A 120 7.69 12.06 -19.38
N GLY A 121 8.05 12.48 -18.17
CA GLY A 121 8.16 11.61 -17.00
C GLY A 121 6.83 10.97 -16.61
N ILE A 122 5.78 11.79 -16.47
CA ILE A 122 4.42 11.31 -16.15
C ILE A 122 3.95 10.35 -17.24
N ILE A 123 3.92 10.80 -18.50
CA ILE A 123 3.41 10.01 -19.62
C ILE A 123 4.16 8.69 -19.76
N ARG A 124 5.51 8.72 -19.68
CA ARG A 124 6.30 7.49 -19.80
C ARG A 124 6.05 6.55 -18.63
N THR A 125 5.93 7.07 -17.40
CA THR A 125 5.62 6.24 -16.23
C THR A 125 4.31 5.48 -16.46
N LEU A 126 3.25 6.17 -16.86
CA LEU A 126 1.96 5.55 -17.17
C LEU A 126 2.05 4.52 -18.30
N ASN A 127 2.82 4.82 -19.36
CA ASN A 127 3.02 3.88 -20.47
C ASN A 127 3.76 2.60 -20.03
N VAL A 128 4.73 2.69 -19.11
CA VAL A 128 5.41 1.51 -18.58
C VAL A 128 4.42 0.67 -17.76
N LEU A 129 3.64 1.30 -16.88
CA LEU A 129 2.64 0.58 -16.08
C LEU A 129 1.60 -0.12 -16.97
N ASP A 130 1.10 0.55 -18.01
CA ASP A 130 0.19 -0.06 -19.00
C ASP A 130 0.85 -1.24 -19.73
N SER A 131 2.12 -1.10 -20.14
CA SER A 131 2.85 -2.18 -20.83
C SER A 131 3.09 -3.42 -19.97
N LEU A 132 3.06 -3.25 -18.64
CA LEU A 132 3.21 -4.32 -17.65
C LEU A 132 1.85 -4.83 -17.14
N GLU A 133 0.74 -4.29 -17.65
CA GLU A 133 -0.62 -4.61 -17.19
C GLU A 133 -0.76 -4.43 -15.66
N ILE A 134 -0.15 -3.36 -15.13
CA ILE A 134 -0.32 -2.93 -13.74
C ILE A 134 -1.39 -1.88 -13.72
N ALA A 135 -2.47 -2.09 -12.96
CA ALA A 135 -3.51 -1.08 -12.85
C ALA A 135 -2.98 0.14 -12.10
N HIS A 136 -3.42 1.34 -12.48
CA HIS A 136 -2.96 2.56 -11.83
C HIS A 136 -3.97 3.70 -11.87
N THR A 137 -3.80 4.64 -10.93
CA THR A 137 -4.54 5.91 -10.89
C THR A 137 -3.74 6.98 -10.13
N GLY A 138 -4.19 8.24 -10.20
CA GLY A 138 -3.65 9.40 -9.48
C GLY A 138 -2.93 10.41 -10.37
N THR A 139 -2.38 9.97 -11.51
CA THR A 139 -1.81 10.83 -12.54
C THR A 139 -2.35 10.43 -13.91
N PHE A 140 -2.49 11.40 -14.81
CA PHE A 140 -3.17 11.20 -16.09
C PHE A 140 -2.48 11.97 -17.21
N ARG A 141 -2.52 11.42 -18.42
CA ARG A 141 -1.92 12.04 -19.61
C ARG A 141 -2.62 13.32 -20.02
N ASN A 142 -3.92 13.39 -19.79
CA ASN A 142 -4.81 14.50 -20.15
C ASN A 142 -6.18 14.35 -19.47
N GLN A 143 -7.07 15.31 -19.73
CA GLN A 143 -8.44 15.34 -19.20
C GLN A 143 -9.32 14.15 -19.61
N GLU A 144 -9.09 13.58 -20.80
CA GLU A 144 -9.83 12.39 -21.26
C GLU A 144 -9.40 11.15 -20.47
N ASP A 145 -8.09 10.98 -20.29
CA ASP A 145 -7.50 9.92 -19.46
C ASP A 145 -8.01 10.03 -18.01
N PHE A 146 -7.99 11.23 -17.42
CA PHE A 146 -8.59 11.51 -16.11
C PHE A 146 -10.08 11.11 -16.06
N GLY A 147 -10.87 11.53 -17.05
CA GLY A 147 -12.31 11.24 -17.07
C GLY A 147 -12.65 9.75 -17.12
N LYS A 148 -11.75 8.93 -17.68
CA LYS A 148 -11.91 7.48 -17.80
C LYS A 148 -11.34 6.72 -16.60
N ASN A 149 -10.18 7.15 -16.09
CA ASN A 149 -9.35 6.33 -15.22
C ASN A 149 -9.18 6.88 -13.79
N ASN A 150 -9.79 8.03 -13.45
CA ASN A 150 -9.65 8.60 -12.11
C ASN A 150 -10.13 7.65 -11.01
N LEU A 151 -11.35 7.12 -11.17
CA LEU A 151 -11.88 6.09 -10.30
C LEU A 151 -11.42 4.72 -10.80
N LEU A 152 -10.40 4.15 -10.14
CA LEU A 152 -9.99 2.78 -10.40
C LEU A 152 -10.93 1.81 -9.69
N ILE A 153 -11.58 0.91 -10.42
CA ILE A 153 -12.49 -0.09 -9.84
C ILE A 153 -11.83 -1.46 -9.88
N LEU A 154 -11.63 -2.06 -8.70
CA LEU A 154 -11.20 -3.44 -8.55
C LEU A 154 -12.43 -4.31 -8.27
N SER A 155 -12.51 -5.50 -8.86
CA SER A 155 -13.65 -6.39 -8.66
C SER A 155 -13.24 -7.85 -8.53
N LYS A 156 -13.78 -8.51 -7.50
CA LYS A 156 -13.54 -9.93 -7.24
C LYS A 156 -14.71 -10.49 -6.44
N ASN A 157 -15.15 -11.72 -6.76
CA ASN A 157 -16.13 -12.44 -5.95
C ASN A 157 -17.43 -11.65 -5.67
N GLY A 158 -17.91 -10.89 -6.68
CA GLY A 158 -19.11 -10.06 -6.56
C GLY A 158 -18.97 -8.81 -5.68
N ILE A 159 -17.76 -8.49 -5.23
CA ILE A 159 -17.39 -7.27 -4.50
C ILE A 159 -16.68 -6.32 -5.47
N SER A 160 -17.08 -5.05 -5.45
CA SER A 160 -16.47 -3.96 -6.22
C SER A 160 -15.94 -2.87 -5.30
N VAL A 161 -14.66 -2.52 -5.45
CA VAL A 161 -14.00 -1.50 -4.63
C VAL A 161 -13.47 -0.40 -5.54
N GLY A 162 -13.88 0.84 -5.30
CA GLY A 162 -13.32 2.02 -5.96
C GLY A 162 -12.11 2.55 -5.22
N ILE A 163 -11.10 2.99 -5.96
CA ILE A 163 -9.89 3.63 -5.44
C ILE A 163 -9.72 5.00 -6.11
N LEU A 164 -9.59 6.03 -5.28
CA LEU A 164 -9.17 7.37 -5.68
C LEU A 164 -7.83 7.69 -5.01
N ASN A 165 -6.97 8.46 -5.69
CA ASN A 165 -5.66 8.82 -5.17
C ASN A 165 -5.36 10.32 -5.28
N TYR A 166 -4.81 10.91 -4.22
CA TYR A 166 -4.49 12.34 -4.12
C TYR A 166 -3.16 12.61 -3.40
N THR A 167 -2.51 13.73 -3.72
CA THR A 167 -1.29 14.21 -3.07
C THR A 167 -1.38 15.67 -2.61
N TYR A 168 -0.68 16.03 -1.54
CA TYR A 168 -0.63 17.41 -1.05
C TYR A 168 0.04 18.40 -2.03
N GLY A 169 0.87 17.91 -2.95
CA GLY A 169 1.65 18.74 -3.88
C GLY A 169 2.67 17.92 -4.66
N THR A 170 3.57 18.62 -5.35
CA THR A 170 4.57 18.09 -6.31
C THR A 170 5.98 18.67 -6.07
N ASN A 171 6.36 18.87 -4.80
CA ASN A 171 7.64 19.46 -4.40
C ASN A 171 7.96 20.83 -5.04
N GLY A 172 6.91 21.63 -5.33
CA GLY A 172 7.03 22.93 -5.97
C GLY A 172 7.25 22.89 -7.48
N LEU A 173 7.27 21.71 -8.09
CA LEU A 173 7.32 21.55 -9.55
C LEU A 173 5.93 21.80 -10.14
N PRO A 174 5.79 22.61 -11.21
CA PRO A 174 4.50 22.80 -11.85
C PRO A 174 4.03 21.49 -12.49
N ILE A 175 2.73 21.24 -12.41
CA ILE A 175 2.09 20.15 -13.16
C ILE A 175 2.03 20.59 -14.62
N PRO A 176 2.70 19.90 -15.56
CA PRO A 176 2.82 20.37 -16.93
C PRO A 176 1.61 19.96 -17.78
N GLU A 177 0.96 20.93 -18.42
CA GLU A 177 -0.14 20.67 -19.36
C GLU A 177 0.29 19.73 -20.51
N PRO A 178 -0.58 18.81 -20.96
CA PRO A 178 -1.96 18.59 -20.51
C PRO A 178 -2.09 17.60 -19.34
N THR A 179 -0.98 17.17 -18.72
CA THR A 179 -1.02 16.13 -17.70
C THR A 179 -1.72 16.60 -16.43
N ILE A 180 -2.28 15.66 -15.69
CA ILE A 180 -2.99 15.93 -14.44
C ILE A 180 -2.34 15.11 -13.33
N VAL A 181 -2.12 15.73 -12.17
CA VAL A 181 -1.81 15.05 -10.91
C VAL A 181 -2.93 15.39 -9.95
N ASN A 182 -3.55 14.39 -9.34
CA ASN A 182 -4.62 14.61 -8.38
C ASN A 182 -4.10 15.26 -7.11
N LEU A 183 -4.35 16.56 -6.96
CA LEU A 183 -4.02 17.29 -5.74
C LEU A 183 -5.13 17.14 -4.69
N ILE A 184 -4.77 17.30 -3.43
CA ILE A 184 -5.75 17.43 -2.35
C ILE A 184 -6.46 18.79 -2.50
N ASP A 185 -7.59 18.74 -3.19
CA ASP A 185 -8.55 19.82 -3.35
C ASP A 185 -9.92 19.28 -2.91
N LEU A 186 -10.47 19.85 -1.82
CA LEU A 186 -11.67 19.28 -1.18
C LEU A 186 -12.91 19.37 -2.09
N GLU A 187 -13.01 20.39 -2.94
CA GLU A 187 -14.14 20.54 -3.86
C GLU A 187 -14.07 19.49 -4.97
N ARG A 188 -12.88 19.29 -5.56
CA ARG A 188 -12.66 18.23 -6.54
C ARG A 188 -12.89 16.85 -5.94
N ILE A 189 -12.32 16.58 -4.76
CA ILE A 189 -12.48 15.30 -4.06
C ILE A 189 -13.97 15.01 -3.84
N LYS A 190 -14.75 16.00 -3.41
CA LYS A 190 -16.20 15.83 -3.21
C LYS A 190 -16.89 15.38 -4.50
N LEU A 191 -16.60 16.06 -5.62
CA LEU A 191 -17.18 15.72 -6.92
C LEU A 191 -16.77 14.32 -7.38
N ASP A 192 -15.53 13.93 -7.17
CA ASP A 192 -15.02 12.61 -7.55
C ASP A 192 -15.64 11.50 -6.68
N VAL A 193 -15.85 11.76 -5.38
CA VAL A 193 -16.58 10.86 -4.47
C VAL A 193 -18.04 10.73 -4.86
N GLU A 194 -18.71 11.83 -5.23
CA GLU A 194 -20.09 11.81 -5.72
C GLU A 194 -20.21 10.97 -7.00
N LYS A 195 -19.32 11.16 -7.97
CA LYS A 195 -19.26 10.31 -9.18
C LYS A 195 -18.99 8.84 -8.87
N ALA A 196 -18.14 8.56 -7.88
CA ALA A 196 -17.85 7.19 -7.48
C ALA A 196 -19.09 6.48 -6.91
N LYS A 197 -19.94 7.19 -6.18
CA LYS A 197 -21.20 6.64 -5.66
C LYS A 197 -22.18 6.24 -6.75
N GLU A 198 -22.15 6.90 -7.92
CA GLU A 198 -22.98 6.54 -9.08
C GLU A 198 -22.65 5.15 -9.64
N GLN A 199 -21.48 4.59 -9.30
CA GLN A 199 -21.03 3.27 -9.76
C GLN A 199 -21.56 2.10 -8.91
N ASN A 200 -22.35 2.34 -7.85
CA ASN A 200 -22.88 1.30 -6.95
C ASN A 200 -21.80 0.38 -6.36
N LEU A 201 -20.66 0.96 -5.96
CA LEU A 201 -19.54 0.24 -5.36
C LEU A 201 -19.91 -0.34 -3.99
N ASP A 202 -19.26 -1.44 -3.62
CA ASP A 202 -19.37 -2.01 -2.28
C ASP A 202 -18.55 -1.23 -1.25
N LYS A 203 -17.40 -0.71 -1.65
CA LYS A 203 -16.51 0.14 -0.83
C LYS A 203 -15.83 1.20 -1.69
N LEU A 204 -15.60 2.37 -1.08
CA LEU A 204 -14.76 3.42 -1.63
C LEU A 204 -13.53 3.66 -0.75
N ILE A 205 -12.36 3.59 -1.38
CA ILE A 205 -11.06 3.77 -0.74
C ILE A 205 -10.39 5.02 -1.30
N VAL A 206 -9.82 5.83 -0.41
CA VAL A 206 -8.95 6.94 -0.79
C VAL A 206 -7.53 6.64 -0.33
N VAL A 207 -6.58 6.60 -1.28
CA VAL A 207 -5.14 6.56 -0.98
C VAL A 207 -4.58 7.96 -1.07
N ILE A 208 -4.00 8.48 0.01
CA ILE A 208 -3.69 9.91 0.13
C ILE A 208 -2.26 10.17 0.62
N HIS A 209 -1.53 10.99 -0.12
CA HIS A 209 -0.14 11.33 0.14
C HIS A 209 -0.08 12.70 0.83
N TRP A 210 0.17 12.73 2.15
CA TRP A 210 -0.12 13.89 3.01
C TRP A 210 0.69 13.96 4.32
N GLY A 211 0.48 15.02 5.10
CA GLY A 211 1.13 15.17 6.40
C GLY A 211 2.47 15.88 6.30
N VAL A 212 3.32 15.71 7.31
CA VAL A 212 4.64 16.33 7.40
C VAL A 212 5.67 15.23 7.56
N GLU A 213 6.74 15.29 6.75
CA GLU A 213 7.82 14.32 6.79
C GLU A 213 8.34 14.08 8.22
N TYR A 214 8.58 12.80 8.53
CA TYR A 214 9.20 12.29 9.74
C TYR A 214 8.39 12.49 11.04
N GLN A 215 7.16 12.99 10.96
CA GLN A 215 6.27 13.11 12.12
C GLN A 215 5.48 11.81 12.33
N GLN A 216 5.71 11.12 13.45
CA GLN A 216 5.01 9.86 13.76
C GLN A 216 3.57 10.05 14.27
N LYS A 217 3.13 11.30 14.49
CA LYS A 217 1.75 11.63 14.84
C LYS A 217 1.10 12.42 13.71
N GLN A 218 -0.13 12.06 13.37
CA GLN A 218 -0.94 12.82 12.43
C GLN A 218 -1.17 14.25 12.94
N ASN A 219 -1.21 15.21 12.01
CA ASN A 219 -1.51 16.61 12.34
C ASN A 219 -3.00 16.92 12.15
N LYS A 220 -3.41 18.12 12.59
CA LYS A 220 -4.81 18.57 12.51
C LYS A 220 -5.35 18.59 11.08
N LYS A 221 -4.53 18.94 10.08
CA LYS A 221 -4.95 18.94 8.66
C LYS A 221 -5.26 17.52 8.18
N GLN A 222 -4.47 16.51 8.56
CA GLN A 222 -4.77 15.12 8.25
C GLN A 222 -6.09 14.67 8.92
N GLU A 223 -6.32 15.06 10.18
CA GLU A 223 -7.58 14.77 10.89
C GLU A 223 -8.79 15.42 10.21
N ASP A 224 -8.68 16.69 9.80
CA ASP A 224 -9.76 17.42 9.14
C ASP A 224 -10.12 16.82 7.77
N ILE A 225 -9.11 16.46 6.97
CA ILE A 225 -9.34 15.77 5.68
C ILE A 225 -9.92 14.37 5.92
N THR A 226 -9.46 13.65 6.94
CA THR A 226 -10.01 12.33 7.31
C THR A 226 -11.50 12.42 7.62
N ASN A 227 -11.90 13.38 8.45
CA ASN A 227 -13.30 13.61 8.79
C ASN A 227 -14.11 13.99 7.54
N PHE A 228 -13.60 14.91 6.72
CA PHE A 228 -14.23 15.31 5.48
C PHE A 228 -14.48 14.11 4.54
N LEU A 229 -13.49 13.24 4.34
CA LEU A 229 -13.63 12.06 3.47
C LEU A 229 -14.70 11.09 4.01
N PHE A 230 -14.69 10.81 5.32
CA PHE A 230 -15.68 9.95 5.95
C PHE A 230 -17.10 10.53 5.93
N GLU A 231 -17.25 11.85 6.13
CA GLU A 231 -18.53 12.55 6.01
C GLU A 231 -19.08 12.52 4.59
N ASN A 232 -18.20 12.51 3.58
CA ASN A 232 -18.58 12.36 2.18
C ASN A 232 -18.72 10.88 1.75
N GLY A 233 -18.61 9.90 2.64
CA GLY A 233 -18.94 8.50 2.36
C GLY A 233 -17.80 7.66 1.79
N VAL A 234 -16.54 8.06 2.03
CA VAL A 234 -15.39 7.16 1.89
C VAL A 234 -15.40 6.15 3.05
N ASP A 235 -15.08 4.89 2.80
CA ASP A 235 -15.06 3.83 3.83
C ASP A 235 -13.67 3.63 4.43
N VAL A 236 -12.64 3.69 3.58
CA VAL A 236 -11.25 3.41 3.95
C VAL A 236 -10.31 4.48 3.44
N ILE A 237 -9.39 4.93 4.28
CA ILE A 237 -8.35 5.92 3.95
C ILE A 237 -6.99 5.30 4.23
N ILE A 238 -6.12 5.28 3.23
CA ILE A 238 -4.75 4.77 3.33
C ILE A 238 -3.77 5.90 3.06
N GLY A 239 -3.00 6.30 4.07
CA GLY A 239 -2.05 7.39 4.01
C GLY A 239 -0.62 6.96 3.73
N GLY A 240 0.14 7.86 3.09
CA GLY A 240 1.60 7.80 2.92
C GLY A 240 2.18 9.22 2.92
N HIS A 241 3.46 9.38 2.55
CA HIS A 241 4.29 10.63 2.56
C HIS A 241 5.22 10.85 3.76
N PRO A 242 4.81 10.72 5.03
CA PRO A 242 5.69 11.08 6.14
C PRO A 242 6.98 10.24 6.22
N HIS A 243 7.10 9.18 5.42
CA HIS A 243 8.17 8.18 5.41
C HIS A 243 8.38 7.45 6.74
N VAL A 244 7.42 7.61 7.66
CA VAL A 244 7.38 6.99 8.98
C VAL A 244 5.98 6.45 9.22
N LEU A 245 5.84 5.46 10.09
CA LEU A 245 4.54 4.96 10.52
C LEU A 245 3.76 6.04 11.28
N GLN A 246 2.45 6.08 11.06
CA GLN A 246 1.49 6.86 11.84
C GLN A 246 0.30 5.97 12.25
N PRO A 247 -0.47 6.33 13.29
CA PRO A 247 -1.53 5.47 13.85
C PRO A 247 -2.58 4.96 12.84
N MET A 248 -3.21 3.85 13.21
CA MET A 248 -4.29 3.21 12.45
C MET A 248 -5.54 3.09 13.32
N TYR A 249 -6.67 3.57 12.81
CA TYR A 249 -7.94 3.57 13.52
C TYR A 249 -9.03 2.89 12.71
N TYR A 250 -9.72 1.95 13.33
CA TYR A 250 -10.97 1.39 12.82
C TYR A 250 -12.11 1.69 13.78
N THR A 251 -13.18 2.25 13.23
CA THR A 251 -14.43 2.51 13.95
C THR A 251 -15.50 1.58 13.36
N PRO A 252 -16.07 0.64 14.16
CA PRO A 252 -17.12 -0.24 13.70
C PRO A 252 -18.38 0.51 13.25
N MET A 253 -19.18 -0.11 12.40
CA MET A 253 -20.50 0.40 12.03
C MET A 253 -21.39 0.56 13.27
N THR A 254 -22.16 1.64 13.31
CA THR A 254 -23.19 1.91 14.31
C THR A 254 -24.49 2.28 13.62
N SER A 255 -25.57 2.53 14.37
CA SER A 255 -26.81 3.09 13.80
C SER A 255 -26.65 4.52 13.27
N LEU A 256 -25.56 5.21 13.60
CA LEU A 256 -25.32 6.61 13.23
C LEU A 256 -24.35 6.79 12.05
N HIS A 257 -23.50 5.80 11.78
CA HIS A 257 -22.53 5.85 10.69
C HIS A 257 -22.08 4.45 10.24
N ASN A 258 -21.65 4.35 8.99
CA ASN A 258 -20.98 3.17 8.46
C ASN A 258 -19.65 2.89 9.18
N GLU A 259 -19.12 1.68 9.04
CA GLU A 259 -17.75 1.40 9.48
C GLU A 259 -16.75 2.31 8.75
N ARG A 260 -15.66 2.66 9.44
CA ARG A 260 -14.64 3.60 8.94
C ARG A 260 -13.25 3.11 9.30
N LEU A 261 -12.31 3.18 8.36
CA LEU A 261 -10.92 2.82 8.61
C LEU A 261 -9.97 3.89 8.08
N VAL A 262 -9.01 4.30 8.90
CA VAL A 262 -7.91 5.18 8.47
C VAL A 262 -6.57 4.60 8.91
N VAL A 263 -5.64 4.52 7.96
CA VAL A 263 -4.21 4.35 8.21
C VAL A 263 -3.56 5.68 7.89
N TYR A 264 -3.01 6.39 8.87
CA TYR A 264 -2.49 7.74 8.61
C TYR A 264 -1.19 7.75 7.79
N SER A 265 -0.34 6.73 7.97
CA SER A 265 0.87 6.52 7.17
C SER A 265 1.39 5.09 7.29
N LEU A 266 1.65 4.44 6.15
CA LEU A 266 2.32 3.14 6.06
C LEU A 266 3.85 3.22 6.11
N GLY A 267 4.44 4.42 6.05
CA GLY A 267 5.88 4.62 5.99
C GLY A 267 6.52 4.10 4.70
N ASN A 268 7.84 3.88 4.73
CA ASN A 268 8.57 3.40 3.57
C ASN A 268 8.35 1.89 3.39
N PHE A 269 7.88 1.46 2.22
CA PHE A 269 7.91 0.05 1.86
C PHE A 269 9.31 -0.38 1.44
N ILE A 270 9.95 0.42 0.58
CA ILE A 270 11.34 0.24 0.17
C ILE A 270 12.01 1.59 -0.09
N SER A 271 13.06 1.91 0.68
CA SER A 271 13.84 3.15 0.52
C SER A 271 15.28 2.97 1.02
N ASN A 272 16.16 3.96 0.79
CA ASN A 272 17.47 4.04 1.45
C ASN A 272 17.48 5.14 2.54
N GLN A 273 16.33 5.51 3.10
CA GLN A 273 16.25 6.34 4.29
C GLN A 273 16.52 5.48 5.52
N ARG A 274 17.79 5.38 5.94
CA ARG A 274 18.21 4.40 6.96
C ARG A 274 18.20 4.91 8.40
N LYS A 275 17.70 6.13 8.63
CA LYS A 275 17.64 6.72 9.96
C LYS A 275 16.27 6.43 10.57
N SER A 276 16.25 5.75 11.71
CA SER A 276 15.02 5.58 12.50
C SER A 276 14.35 6.94 12.77
N PRO A 277 13.02 7.06 12.59
CA PRO A 277 12.07 5.97 12.37
C PRO A 277 11.67 5.72 10.89
N CYS A 278 12.53 6.07 9.92
CA CYS A 278 12.22 6.02 8.48
C CYS A 278 12.72 4.74 7.77
N ASP A 279 13.34 3.84 8.51
CA ASP A 279 14.07 2.66 8.00
C ASP A 279 13.20 1.42 7.76
N GLY A 280 11.87 1.59 7.81
CA GLY A 280 10.89 0.57 7.50
C GLY A 280 9.48 1.15 7.38
N GLY A 281 8.51 0.24 7.35
CA GLY A 281 7.09 0.57 7.20
C GLY A 281 6.20 -0.60 7.59
N ALA A 282 4.97 -0.58 7.09
CA ALA A 282 4.00 -1.63 7.29
C ALA A 282 3.29 -1.98 5.98
N MET A 283 2.97 -3.27 5.83
CA MET A 283 1.96 -3.71 4.88
C MET A 283 0.64 -3.82 5.65
N PHE A 284 -0.44 -3.22 5.14
CA PHE A 284 -1.74 -3.24 5.78
C PHE A 284 -2.71 -4.10 4.98
N GLU A 285 -3.22 -5.14 5.62
CA GLU A 285 -4.15 -6.10 5.03
C GLU A 285 -5.57 -5.80 5.49
N ILE A 286 -6.53 -5.86 4.57
CA ILE A 286 -7.97 -5.71 4.83
C ILE A 286 -8.76 -6.71 3.99
N THR A 287 -9.74 -7.36 4.61
CA THR A 287 -10.65 -8.29 3.91
C THR A 287 -12.09 -7.86 4.09
N PHE A 288 -12.77 -7.73 2.95
CA PHE A 288 -14.20 -7.49 2.88
C PHE A 288 -14.97 -8.80 2.70
N PHE A 289 -16.17 -8.86 3.25
CA PHE A 289 -17.15 -9.92 3.01
C PHE A 289 -18.50 -9.33 2.63
N LYS A 290 -19.17 -9.95 1.65
CA LYS A 290 -20.50 -9.55 1.18
C LYS A 290 -21.56 -10.58 1.53
N ASP A 291 -22.56 -10.18 2.31
CA ASP A 291 -23.69 -11.02 2.75
C ASP A 291 -24.94 -10.84 1.87
N GLY A 292 -24.73 -10.76 0.56
CA GLY A 292 -25.79 -10.55 -0.43
C GLY A 292 -26.20 -9.08 -0.59
N GLN A 293 -26.46 -8.37 0.52
CA GLN A 293 -26.87 -6.95 0.49
C GLN A 293 -25.83 -5.99 1.06
N THR A 294 -25.06 -6.39 2.07
CA THR A 294 -24.09 -5.52 2.72
C THR A 294 -22.68 -6.04 2.56
N THR A 295 -21.71 -5.13 2.45
CA THR A 295 -20.29 -5.46 2.44
C THR A 295 -19.64 -4.87 3.69
N GLN A 296 -18.89 -5.70 4.43
CA GLN A 296 -18.32 -5.36 5.73
C GLN A 296 -16.83 -5.74 5.83
N ILE A 297 -16.06 -5.04 6.65
CA ILE A 297 -14.67 -5.39 6.97
C ILE A 297 -14.67 -6.51 8.01
N ILE A 298 -14.32 -7.73 7.58
CA ILE A 298 -14.26 -8.90 8.47
C ILE A 298 -12.88 -9.16 9.04
N ASP A 299 -11.82 -8.68 8.39
CA ASP A 299 -10.45 -8.80 8.87
C ASP A 299 -9.63 -7.57 8.48
N LYS A 300 -8.71 -7.18 9.35
CA LYS A 300 -7.82 -6.02 9.19
C LYS A 300 -6.63 -6.13 10.11
N GLY A 301 -5.46 -5.77 9.63
CA GLY A 301 -4.25 -5.74 10.43
C GLY A 301 -3.04 -5.32 9.64
N TYR A 302 -1.88 -5.31 10.28
CA TYR A 302 -0.64 -4.92 9.63
C TYR A 302 0.48 -5.92 9.86
N HIS A 303 1.42 -5.94 8.94
CA HIS A 303 2.70 -6.61 9.05
C HIS A 303 3.81 -5.55 9.04
N LEU A 304 4.60 -5.49 10.11
CA LEU A 304 5.79 -4.64 10.10
C LEU A 304 6.81 -5.21 9.13
N VAL A 305 7.39 -4.32 8.32
CA VAL A 305 8.46 -4.65 7.38
C VAL A 305 9.62 -3.69 7.57
N TRP A 306 10.84 -4.21 7.50
CA TRP A 306 12.06 -3.43 7.68
C TRP A 306 12.99 -3.58 6.48
N VAL A 307 13.63 -2.50 6.07
CA VAL A 307 14.53 -2.53 4.91
C VAL A 307 15.94 -2.90 5.36
N ASN A 308 16.32 -4.15 5.08
CA ASN A 308 17.69 -4.61 5.24
C ASN A 308 18.59 -4.10 4.11
N LYS A 309 19.85 -3.82 4.45
CA LYS A 309 20.87 -3.37 3.50
C LYS A 309 22.16 -4.14 3.75
N THR A 310 22.44 -5.09 2.87
CA THR A 310 23.62 -5.94 2.95
C THR A 310 24.64 -5.51 1.90
N GLN A 311 25.92 -5.46 2.26
CA GLN A 311 26.97 -5.23 1.26
C GLN A 311 27.10 -6.48 0.37
N LYS A 312 27.11 -6.30 -0.96
CA LYS A 312 27.32 -7.42 -1.90
C LYS A 312 28.78 -7.89 -1.82
N ILE A 313 29.00 -9.20 -1.91
CA ILE A 313 30.34 -9.81 -1.87
C ILE A 313 31.24 -9.18 -2.94
N ASN A 314 32.44 -8.77 -2.55
CA ASN A 314 33.44 -8.14 -3.43
C ASN A 314 32.92 -6.91 -4.20
N SER A 315 31.93 -6.19 -3.66
CA SER A 315 31.32 -5.03 -4.31
C SER A 315 31.16 -3.86 -3.35
N LYS A 316 31.24 -2.65 -3.90
CA LYS A 316 30.88 -1.40 -3.19
C LYS A 316 29.37 -1.16 -3.12
N HIS A 317 28.61 -1.95 -3.87
CA HIS A 317 27.16 -1.84 -3.97
C HIS A 317 26.46 -2.69 -2.90
N HIS A 318 25.21 -2.34 -2.62
CA HIS A 318 24.43 -2.99 -1.58
C HIS A 318 23.23 -3.70 -2.19
N LEU A 319 22.85 -4.82 -1.59
CA LEU A 319 21.55 -5.44 -1.76
C LEU A 319 20.59 -4.80 -0.74
N PHE A 320 19.37 -4.53 -1.18
CA PHE A 320 18.27 -4.11 -0.31
C PHE A 320 17.22 -5.21 -0.31
N GLU A 321 16.73 -5.59 0.86
CA GLU A 321 15.72 -6.63 1.04
C GLU A 321 14.67 -6.13 2.01
N ILE A 322 13.40 -6.41 1.74
CA ILE A 322 12.30 -6.10 2.65
C ILE A 322 12.09 -7.33 3.54
N LEU A 323 12.29 -7.18 4.85
CA LEU A 323 12.19 -8.29 5.81
C LEU A 323 10.89 -8.20 6.62
N PRO A 324 10.02 -9.23 6.62
CA PRO A 324 8.82 -9.26 7.46
C PRO A 324 9.19 -9.50 8.93
N CYS A 325 8.98 -8.48 9.78
CA CYS A 325 9.56 -8.46 11.12
C CYS A 325 9.17 -9.66 11.99
N LYS A 326 7.89 -9.99 11.99
CA LYS A 326 7.34 -11.07 12.82
C LYS A 326 7.82 -12.45 12.41
N GLU A 327 8.15 -12.67 11.13
CA GLU A 327 8.69 -13.95 10.67
C GLU A 327 10.14 -14.12 11.14
N TYR A 328 10.94 -13.05 11.07
CA TYR A 328 12.30 -13.05 11.59
C TYR A 328 12.34 -13.20 13.12
N GLU A 329 11.43 -12.57 13.87
CA GLU A 329 11.32 -12.81 15.32
C GLU A 329 11.01 -14.29 15.64
N LYS A 330 10.09 -14.92 14.89
CA LYS A 330 9.71 -16.33 15.09
C LYS A 330 10.85 -17.29 14.82
N ASP A 331 11.72 -16.99 13.86
CA ASP A 331 12.90 -17.80 13.54
C ASP A 331 14.17 -17.32 14.27
N ASN A 332 14.02 -16.57 15.37
CA ASN A 332 15.12 -16.04 16.18
C ASN A 332 16.19 -15.27 15.36
N PHE A 333 15.74 -14.52 14.38
CA PHE A 333 16.54 -13.70 13.46
C PHE A 333 17.63 -14.49 12.73
N LYS A 334 17.31 -15.73 12.35
CA LYS A 334 18.19 -16.56 11.55
C LYS A 334 18.72 -15.79 10.34
N ASP A 335 20.00 -16.01 10.04
CA ASP A 335 20.73 -15.41 8.92
C ASP A 335 21.03 -13.90 9.03
N LEU A 336 20.73 -13.25 10.16
CA LEU A 336 21.10 -11.85 10.42
C LEU A 336 22.27 -11.74 11.40
N ASP A 337 23.18 -10.78 11.15
CA ASP A 337 24.23 -10.44 12.10
C ASP A 337 23.67 -9.61 13.28
N LYS A 338 24.41 -9.57 14.40
CA LYS A 338 23.96 -8.91 15.62
C LYS A 338 23.62 -7.42 15.45
N LYS A 339 24.37 -6.68 14.64
CA LYS A 339 24.11 -5.25 14.42
C LYS A 339 22.82 -5.04 13.63
N THR A 340 22.56 -5.91 12.66
CA THR A 340 21.33 -5.93 11.88
C THR A 340 20.14 -6.28 12.78
N ILE A 341 20.27 -7.29 13.64
CA ILE A 341 19.27 -7.66 14.66
C ILE A 341 18.95 -6.48 15.59
N ASP A 342 19.97 -5.81 16.14
CA ASP A 342 19.78 -4.68 17.05
C ASP A 342 19.03 -3.53 16.36
N SER A 343 19.36 -3.23 15.10
CA SER A 343 18.70 -2.17 14.32
C SER A 343 17.23 -2.51 14.02
N MET A 344 16.96 -3.76 13.64
CA MET A 344 15.61 -4.25 13.38
C MET A 344 14.75 -4.26 14.65
N ASN A 345 15.32 -4.65 15.80
CA ASN A 345 14.62 -4.60 17.08
C ASN A 345 14.26 -3.17 17.49
N ILE A 346 15.15 -2.19 17.27
CA ILE A 346 14.83 -0.78 17.50
C ILE A 346 13.61 -0.34 16.66
N PHE A 347 13.57 -0.73 15.37
CA PHE A 347 12.42 -0.43 14.53
C PHE A 347 11.14 -1.11 15.04
N ILE A 348 11.20 -2.40 15.38
CA ILE A 348 10.06 -3.18 15.89
C ILE A 348 9.50 -2.57 17.18
N GLU A 349 10.36 -2.32 18.18
CA GLU A 349 9.96 -1.80 19.48
C GLU A 349 9.33 -0.42 19.38
N ASN A 350 9.96 0.48 18.60
CA ASN A 350 9.42 1.83 18.39
C ASN A 350 8.07 1.80 17.66
N SER A 351 7.95 0.95 16.63
CA SER A 351 6.70 0.81 15.86
C SER A 351 5.57 0.24 16.71
N ARG A 352 5.83 -0.81 17.50
CA ARG A 352 4.84 -1.37 18.43
C ARG A 352 4.46 -0.40 19.54
N ASN A 353 5.41 0.40 20.03
CA ASN A 353 5.12 1.44 21.01
C ASN A 353 4.23 2.54 20.44
N LEU A 354 4.47 2.97 19.19
CA LEU A 354 3.61 3.90 18.46
C LEU A 354 2.18 3.36 18.33
N PHE A 355 2.04 2.07 17.99
CA PHE A 355 0.75 1.42 17.73
C PHE A 355 -0.01 0.94 18.96
N LYS A 356 0.48 1.18 20.18
CA LYS A 356 -0.29 0.96 21.42
C LYS A 356 -1.62 1.70 21.43
N ASN A 357 -1.69 2.83 20.71
CA ASN A 357 -2.89 3.67 20.61
C ASN A 357 -3.70 3.40 19.34
N ASN A 358 -3.37 2.36 18.55
CA ASN A 358 -4.23 1.96 17.43
C ASN A 358 -5.60 1.53 17.96
N ILE A 359 -6.65 1.84 17.20
CA ILE A 359 -8.02 1.50 17.56
C ILE A 359 -8.42 0.32 16.70
N LEU A 360 -8.60 -0.85 17.32
CA LEU A 360 -9.10 -2.09 16.70
C LEU A 360 -8.31 -2.55 15.45
N VAL A 361 -7.02 -2.21 15.37
CA VAL A 361 -6.09 -2.64 14.32
C VAL A 361 -4.85 -3.25 14.98
N LYS A 362 -4.57 -4.52 14.69
CA LYS A 362 -3.51 -5.30 15.36
C LYS A 362 -2.46 -5.79 14.35
N GLU A 363 -1.28 -6.10 14.87
CA GLU A 363 -0.22 -6.76 14.11
C GLU A 363 -0.61 -8.22 13.82
N LYS A 364 -0.52 -8.63 12.56
CA LYS A 364 -0.85 -9.99 12.08
C LYS A 364 0.32 -10.95 12.18
#